data_AF-A0A521GQN8-F1
#
_entry.id   AF-A0A521GQN8-F1
#
_cell.length_a   1.000
_cell.length_b   1.000
_cell.length_c   1.000
_cell.angle_alpha   90.00
_cell.angle_beta   90.00
_cell.angle_gamma   90.00
#
_symmetry.space_group_name_H-M   'P 1'
#
loop_
_entity.id
_entity.type
_entity.pdbx_description
1 polymer ?
#
loop_
_entity_poly.entity_id
_entity_poly.type
_entity_poly.pdbx_seq_one_letter_code
_entity_poly.pdbx_strand_id
1 'polypeptide(L)'
;MVNKHGDRILGALKKIEASGVQIRKARRGNEDIYTFGDDRYEVVVEVDPEKYLGATFGLQKSGGMYPINTDMYPLDDPKHPTFSEEIEDDIVALLDNLREGKFKVSYRNNPNKPLFFIPVEHEYVVIKPGLWKFSSTQRFNRVEDIKDFESFEPFPLLPVPNKQT
;
A
#
# COMPACT_ATOMS: atom_id res chain seq x y z
N MET A 1 -20.07 2.96 -17.76
CA MET A 1 -19.49 4.11 -17.04
C MET A 1 -18.00 4.05 -17.28
N VAL A 2 -17.39 5.14 -17.73
CA VAL A 2 -15.92 5.23 -17.77
C VAL A 2 -15.48 5.45 -16.32
N ASN A 3 -14.77 4.50 -15.72
CA ASN A 3 -14.12 4.74 -14.43
C ASN A 3 -13.08 5.83 -14.63
N LYS A 4 -13.13 6.87 -13.82
CA LYS A 4 -12.08 7.89 -13.81
C LYS A 4 -10.90 7.38 -12.97
N HIS A 5 -9.69 7.80 -13.31
CA HIS A 5 -8.50 7.52 -12.51
C HIS A 5 -8.75 7.90 -11.05
N GLY A 6 -8.44 6.99 -10.13
CA GLY A 6 -8.60 7.19 -8.69
C GLY A 6 -9.95 6.76 -8.12
N ASP A 7 -10.98 6.49 -8.96
CA ASP A 7 -12.29 6.02 -8.45
C ASP A 7 -12.15 4.72 -7.64
N ARG A 8 -11.21 3.84 -8.03
CA ARG A 8 -10.99 2.58 -7.32
C ARG A 8 -10.26 2.80 -6.00
N ILE A 9 -9.33 3.75 -5.95
CA ILE A 9 -8.66 4.19 -4.72
C ILE A 9 -9.69 4.76 -3.73
N LEU A 10 -10.56 5.65 -4.21
CA LEU A 10 -11.66 6.21 -3.39
C LEU A 10 -12.61 5.12 -2.90
N GLY A 11 -12.89 4.11 -3.73
CA GLY A 11 -13.64 2.93 -3.34
C GLY A 11 -12.97 2.11 -2.23
N ALA A 12 -11.67 1.88 -2.31
CA ALA A 12 -10.89 1.17 -1.30
C ALA A 12 -10.85 1.95 0.03
N LEU A 13 -10.64 3.27 -0.01
CA LEU A 13 -10.66 4.15 1.16
C LEU A 13 -12.02 4.11 1.88
N LYS A 14 -13.13 4.10 1.14
CA LYS A 14 -14.48 3.94 1.72
C LYS A 14 -14.63 2.61 2.47
N LYS A 15 -14.06 1.51 1.96
CA LYS A 15 -14.09 0.21 2.64
C LYS A 15 -13.25 0.24 3.93
N ILE A 16 -12.12 0.94 3.93
CA ILE A 16 -11.28 1.13 5.14
C ILE A 16 -12.05 1.93 6.20
N GLU A 17 -12.64 3.06 5.82
CA GLU A 17 -13.46 3.89 6.73
C GLU A 17 -14.65 3.08 7.30
N ALA A 18 -15.32 2.28 6.45
CA ALA A 18 -16.40 1.38 6.87
C ALA A 18 -15.94 0.26 7.83
N SER A 19 -14.63 -0.04 7.88
CA SER A 19 -14.04 -1.00 8.82
C SER A 19 -13.75 -0.39 10.20
N GLY A 20 -14.13 0.88 10.43
CA GLY A 20 -13.95 1.59 11.70
C GLY A 20 -12.63 2.34 11.83
N VAL A 21 -11.81 2.39 10.78
CA VAL A 21 -10.54 3.12 10.75
C VAL A 21 -10.82 4.60 10.57
N GLN A 22 -10.23 5.44 11.43
CA GLN A 22 -10.34 6.89 11.30
C GLN A 22 -9.41 7.40 10.20
N ILE A 23 -9.99 7.97 9.14
CA ILE A 23 -9.26 8.60 8.05
C ILE A 23 -9.36 10.11 8.18
N ARG A 24 -8.21 10.79 8.30
CA ARG A 24 -8.13 12.25 8.20
C ARG A 24 -8.14 12.63 6.73
N LYS A 25 -8.97 13.61 6.37
CA LYS A 25 -9.15 14.10 5.01
C LYS A 25 -8.69 15.56 4.94
N ALA A 26 -7.84 15.87 3.99
CA ALA A 26 -7.40 17.23 3.68
C ALA A 26 -7.48 17.45 2.16
N ARG A 27 -7.47 18.72 1.73
CA ARG A 27 -7.47 19.08 0.31
C ARG A 27 -6.41 20.14 0.05
N ARG A 28 -5.62 19.95 -1.01
CA ARG A 28 -4.60 20.89 -1.48
C ARG A 28 -4.84 21.22 -2.95
N GLY A 29 -5.60 22.28 -3.20
CA GLY A 29 -6.05 22.61 -4.56
C GLY A 29 -7.02 21.54 -5.10
N ASN A 30 -6.64 20.83 -6.16
CA ASN A 30 -7.44 19.76 -6.76
C ASN A 30 -7.18 18.39 -6.13
N GLU A 31 -6.12 18.25 -5.36
CA GLU A 31 -5.69 16.99 -4.74
C GLU A 31 -6.40 16.75 -3.41
N ASP A 32 -7.02 15.57 -3.29
CA ASP A 32 -7.57 15.06 -2.04
C ASP A 32 -6.53 14.17 -1.35
N ILE A 33 -6.27 14.46 -0.07
CA ILE A 33 -5.25 13.79 0.75
C ILE A 33 -5.94 13.04 1.89
N TYR A 34 -5.64 11.74 2.01
CA TYR A 34 -6.20 10.85 3.01
C TYR A 34 -5.07 10.29 3.87
N THR A 35 -5.16 10.49 5.18
CA THR A 35 -4.14 10.02 6.14
C THR A 35 -4.79 9.13 7.19
N PHE A 36 -4.22 7.95 7.41
CA PHE A 36 -4.64 7.03 8.45
C PHE A 36 -3.47 6.15 8.92
N GLY A 37 -3.59 5.58 10.12
CA GLY A 37 -2.52 4.80 10.71
C GLY A 37 -2.67 4.69 12.22
N ASP A 38 -1.62 4.17 12.86
CA ASP A 38 -1.50 4.05 14.30
C ASP A 38 -0.06 4.34 14.75
N ASP A 39 0.31 3.91 15.96
CA ASP A 39 1.66 4.07 16.51
C ASP A 39 2.74 3.26 15.76
N ARG A 40 2.35 2.34 14.88
CA ARG A 40 3.25 1.45 14.12
C ARG A 40 3.48 1.95 12.70
N TYR A 41 2.50 2.60 12.08
CA TYR A 41 2.58 3.08 10.70
C TYR A 41 1.69 4.27 10.40
N GLU A 42 1.98 4.92 9.28
CA GLU A 42 1.13 5.92 8.66
C GLU A 42 0.97 5.59 7.17
N VAL A 43 -0.23 5.80 6.63
CA VAL A 43 -0.51 5.77 5.21
C VAL A 43 -1.02 7.14 4.81
N VAL A 44 -0.41 7.70 3.78
CA VAL A 44 -0.85 8.92 3.11
C VAL A 44 -1.24 8.56 1.69
N VAL A 45 -2.47 8.83 1.29
CA VAL A 45 -2.96 8.63 -0.09
C VAL A 45 -3.30 9.98 -0.67
N GLU A 46 -2.75 10.27 -1.85
CA GLU A 46 -2.91 11.52 -2.59
C GLU A 46 -3.62 11.21 -3.92
N VAL A 47 -4.77 11.85 -4.15
CA VAL A 47 -5.59 11.63 -5.34
C VAL A 47 -5.90 12.97 -6.00
N ASP A 48 -5.28 13.22 -7.16
CA ASP A 48 -5.67 14.21 -8.15
C ASP A 48 -6.01 13.45 -9.45
N PRO A 49 -7.30 13.16 -9.72
CA PRO A 49 -7.73 12.36 -10.87
C PRO A 49 -7.28 12.87 -12.24
N GLU A 50 -6.84 14.13 -12.32
CA GLU A 50 -6.38 14.75 -13.56
C GLU A 50 -4.86 14.71 -13.71
N LYS A 51 -4.10 14.49 -12.63
CA LYS A 51 -2.64 14.71 -12.63
C LYS A 51 -1.82 13.66 -11.92
N TYR A 52 -2.32 13.12 -10.81
CA TYR A 52 -1.47 12.36 -9.90
C TYR A 52 -2.29 11.38 -9.05
N LEU A 53 -1.85 10.12 -9.06
CA LEU A 53 -2.21 9.13 -8.06
C LEU A 53 -0.97 8.75 -7.27
N GLY A 54 -1.09 8.74 -5.94
CA GLY A 54 0.00 8.39 -5.04
C GLY A 54 -0.47 7.81 -3.71
N ALA A 55 0.36 6.96 -3.14
CA ALA A 55 0.28 6.51 -1.77
C ALA A 55 1.69 6.40 -1.18
N THR A 56 1.86 6.73 0.09
CA THR A 56 3.07 6.48 0.85
C THR A 56 2.71 5.67 2.07
N PHE A 57 3.36 4.52 2.22
CA PHE A 57 3.31 3.72 3.44
C PHE A 57 4.56 4.00 4.27
N GLY A 58 4.40 4.48 5.50
CA GLY A 58 5.48 4.82 6.42
C GLY A 58 5.46 3.94 7.66
N LEU A 59 6.62 3.39 8.05
CA LEU A 59 6.78 2.68 9.33
C LEU A 59 7.39 3.59 10.38
N GLN A 60 6.71 3.74 11.51
CA GLN A 60 7.17 4.61 12.60
C GLN A 60 8.42 4.05 13.28
N LYS A 61 8.48 2.73 13.49
CA LYS A 61 9.61 2.07 14.20
C LYS A 61 10.94 2.18 13.46
N SER A 62 10.92 2.11 12.13
CA SER A 62 12.14 2.14 11.30
C SER A 62 12.40 3.48 10.63
N GLY A 63 11.40 4.38 10.62
CA GLY A 63 11.42 5.60 9.81
C GLY A 63 11.38 5.33 8.30
N GLY A 64 11.12 4.09 7.90
CA GLY A 64 11.11 3.67 6.50
C GLY A 64 9.87 4.20 5.79
N MET A 65 10.06 4.90 4.67
CA MET A 65 8.98 5.34 3.78
C MET A 65 8.99 4.55 2.48
N TYR A 66 7.81 4.19 2.02
CA TYR A 66 7.63 3.38 0.83
C TYR A 66 6.56 4.01 -0.07
N PRO A 67 6.98 4.86 -1.02
CA PRO A 67 6.08 5.51 -1.96
C PRO A 67 5.66 4.56 -3.09
N ILE A 68 4.39 4.69 -3.51
CA ILE A 68 3.76 4.14 -4.71
C ILE A 68 3.14 5.34 -5.40
N ASN A 69 3.65 5.76 -6.55
CA ASN A 69 3.10 6.94 -7.18
C ASN A 69 3.28 6.93 -8.70
N THR A 70 2.56 7.84 -9.33
CA THR A 70 2.62 8.11 -10.77
C THR A 70 3.74 9.09 -11.13
N ASP A 71 4.66 9.42 -10.21
CA ASP A 71 5.59 10.56 -10.36
C ASP A 71 6.49 10.53 -11.60
N MET A 72 6.71 9.35 -12.19
CA MET A 72 7.54 9.20 -13.38
C MET A 72 6.82 9.58 -14.68
N TYR A 73 5.48 9.53 -14.73
CA TYR A 73 4.71 9.78 -15.96
C TYR A 73 3.34 10.42 -15.67
N PRO A 74 2.92 11.45 -16.44
CA PRO A 74 1.55 11.96 -16.39
C PRO A 74 0.51 10.85 -16.58
N LEU A 75 -0.68 11.00 -15.98
CA LEU A 75 -1.75 10.00 -16.09
C LEU A 75 -2.19 9.74 -17.54
N ASP A 76 -2.01 10.72 -18.42
CA ASP A 76 -2.37 10.72 -19.83
C ASP A 76 -1.18 10.47 -20.78
N ASP A 77 -0.01 10.02 -20.29
CA ASP A 77 1.16 9.81 -21.14
C ASP A 77 0.86 8.76 -22.23
N PRO A 78 0.81 9.15 -23.51
CA PRO A 78 0.47 8.24 -24.60
C PRO A 78 1.54 7.16 -24.83
N LYS A 79 2.75 7.31 -24.28
CA LYS A 79 3.81 6.28 -24.34
C LYS A 79 3.61 5.18 -23.30
N HIS A 80 2.85 5.44 -22.26
CA HIS A 80 2.65 4.54 -21.12
C HIS A 80 1.16 4.46 -20.73
N PRO A 81 0.28 4.03 -21.66
CA PRO A 81 -1.17 4.13 -21.49
C PRO A 81 -1.72 3.30 -20.33
N THR A 82 -1.00 2.28 -19.85
CA THR A 82 -1.40 1.41 -18.73
C THR A 82 -0.76 1.80 -17.41
N PHE A 83 0.17 2.76 -17.39
CA PHE A 83 0.97 3.04 -16.20
C PHE A 83 0.13 3.59 -15.04
N SER A 84 -0.82 4.48 -15.34
CA SER A 84 -1.77 5.00 -14.35
C SER A 84 -2.68 3.90 -13.78
N GLU A 85 -3.09 2.94 -14.61
CA GLU A 85 -3.88 1.78 -14.18
C GLU A 85 -3.06 0.84 -13.29
N GLU A 86 -1.80 0.56 -13.63
CA GLU A 86 -0.88 -0.25 -12.82
C GLU A 86 -0.62 0.37 -11.44
N ILE A 87 -0.41 1.70 -11.38
CA ILE A 87 -0.25 2.40 -10.09
C ILE A 87 -1.55 2.40 -9.29
N GLU A 88 -2.70 2.59 -9.95
CA GLU A 88 -4.00 2.47 -9.28
C GLU A 88 -4.21 1.06 -8.71
N ASP A 89 -3.85 0.02 -9.46
CA ASP A 89 -3.88 -1.38 -9.01
C ASP A 89 -2.98 -1.61 -7.78
N ASP A 90 -1.74 -1.12 -7.82
CA ASP A 90 -0.78 -1.25 -6.72
C ASP A 90 -1.27 -0.56 -5.45
N ILE A 91 -1.84 0.66 -5.57
CA ILE A 91 -2.42 1.40 -4.44
C ILE A 91 -3.64 0.64 -3.89
N VAL A 92 -4.57 0.20 -4.75
CA VAL A 92 -5.76 -0.53 -4.33
C VAL A 92 -5.37 -1.83 -3.62
N ALA A 93 -4.41 -2.58 -4.17
CA ALA A 93 -3.94 -3.82 -3.58
C ALA A 93 -3.23 -3.60 -2.23
N LEU A 94 -2.47 -2.51 -2.07
CA LEU A 94 -1.95 -2.09 -0.75
C LEU A 94 -3.10 -1.90 0.24
N LEU A 95 -4.09 -1.08 -0.12
CA LEU A 95 -5.21 -0.72 0.76
C LEU A 95 -6.07 -1.94 1.15
N ASP A 96 -6.37 -2.82 0.20
CA ASP A 96 -7.13 -4.04 0.48
C ASP A 96 -6.34 -5.03 1.34
N ASN A 97 -5.04 -5.21 1.11
CA ASN A 97 -4.22 -6.11 1.92
C ASN A 97 -4.02 -5.59 3.35
N LEU A 98 -3.88 -4.28 3.52
CA LEU A 98 -3.93 -3.66 4.83
C LEU A 98 -5.27 -3.99 5.51
N ARG A 99 -6.39 -3.79 4.80
CA ARG A 99 -7.75 -3.92 5.38
C ARG A 99 -8.00 -5.34 5.86
N GLU A 100 -7.51 -6.30 5.09
CA GLU A 100 -7.66 -7.72 5.36
C GLU A 100 -6.60 -8.25 6.34
N GLY A 101 -5.66 -7.42 6.80
CA GLY A 101 -4.59 -7.83 7.70
C GLY A 101 -3.65 -8.87 7.08
N LYS A 102 -3.58 -8.91 5.74
CA LYS A 102 -2.76 -9.86 4.97
C LYS A 102 -1.31 -9.42 4.81
N PHE A 103 -1.03 -8.20 5.21
CA PHE A 103 0.28 -7.60 5.20
C PHE A 103 1.23 -8.30 6.18
N LYS A 104 2.42 -8.67 5.70
CA LYS A 104 3.47 -9.30 6.50
C LYS A 104 4.75 -8.47 6.41
N VAL A 105 5.44 -8.32 7.54
CA VAL A 105 6.69 -7.56 7.62
C VAL A 105 7.82 -8.46 8.13
N SER A 106 9.00 -8.35 7.53
CA SER A 106 10.24 -8.96 8.05
C SER A 106 11.30 -7.90 8.35
N TYR A 107 11.77 -7.87 9.60
CA TYR A 107 12.86 -7.02 10.08
C TYR A 107 14.22 -7.73 10.15
N ARG A 108 14.28 -9.03 9.80
CA ARG A 108 15.42 -9.93 10.08
C ARG A 108 16.74 -9.42 9.52
N ASN A 109 16.75 -9.06 8.23
CA ASN A 109 17.99 -8.71 7.53
C ASN A 109 18.45 -7.29 7.84
N ASN A 110 17.51 -6.37 8.05
CA ASN A 110 17.80 -4.99 8.40
C ASN A 110 16.59 -4.32 9.09
N PRO A 111 16.64 -4.06 10.40
CA PRO A 111 15.54 -3.41 11.12
C PRO A 111 15.18 -2.01 10.60
N ASN A 112 16.11 -1.31 9.96
CA ASN A 112 15.90 0.02 9.38
C ASN A 112 15.37 -0.06 7.93
N LYS A 113 15.37 -1.25 7.35
CA LYS A 113 14.95 -1.52 5.96
C LYS A 113 14.12 -2.80 5.89
N PRO A 114 12.98 -2.86 6.61
CA PRO A 114 12.16 -4.07 6.60
C PRO A 114 11.58 -4.32 5.21
N LEU A 115 11.33 -5.60 4.94
CA LEU A 115 10.67 -6.02 3.71
C LEU A 115 9.20 -6.31 3.97
N PHE A 116 8.38 -6.04 2.96
CA PHE A 116 6.95 -6.37 3.00
C PHE A 116 6.60 -7.49 2.06
N PHE A 117 5.64 -8.28 2.48
CA PHE A 117 5.13 -9.43 1.77
C PHE A 117 3.63 -9.25 1.64
N ILE A 118 3.18 -9.11 0.40
CA ILE A 118 1.78 -8.91 0.05
C ILE A 118 1.32 -10.08 -0.79
N PRO A 119 0.28 -10.82 -0.37
CA PRO A 119 -0.35 -11.77 -1.25
C PRO A 119 -1.09 -11.04 -2.37
N VAL A 120 -0.78 -11.42 -3.62
CA VAL A 120 -1.44 -10.96 -4.83
C VAL A 120 -1.83 -12.21 -5.61
N GLU A 121 -3.13 -12.46 -5.72
CA GLU A 121 -3.69 -13.68 -6.33
C GLU A 121 -3.15 -14.98 -5.72
N HIS A 122 -2.23 -15.65 -6.42
CA HIS A 122 -1.60 -16.92 -6.04
C HIS A 122 -0.12 -16.77 -5.68
N GLU A 123 0.38 -15.53 -5.60
CA GLU A 123 1.78 -15.21 -5.35
C GLU A 123 1.93 -14.26 -4.15
N TYR A 124 3.16 -14.13 -3.68
CA TYR A 124 3.61 -13.13 -2.73
C TYR A 124 4.58 -12.19 -3.42
N VAL A 125 4.26 -10.90 -3.35
CA VAL A 125 5.13 -9.82 -3.82
C VAL A 125 6.00 -9.34 -2.67
N VAL A 126 7.31 -9.25 -2.92
CA VAL A 126 8.28 -8.68 -1.95
C VAL A 126 8.60 -7.24 -2.30
N ILE A 127 8.21 -6.34 -1.41
CA ILE A 127 8.51 -4.91 -1.52
C ILE A 127 9.74 -4.60 -0.70
N LYS A 128 10.64 -3.83 -1.33
CA LYS A 128 11.85 -3.30 -0.72
C LYS A 128 11.67 -1.81 -0.43
N PRO A 129 12.38 -1.26 0.57
CA PRO A 129 12.41 0.18 0.80
C PRO A 129 12.77 0.95 -0.47
N GLY A 130 12.01 1.98 -0.78
CA GLY A 130 12.20 2.82 -1.97
C GLY A 130 11.79 2.19 -3.30
N LEU A 131 11.25 0.95 -3.32
CA LEU A 131 10.73 0.32 -4.53
C LEU A 131 9.42 -0.42 -4.25
N TRP A 132 8.30 0.25 -4.50
CA TRP A 132 6.97 -0.35 -4.46
C TRP A 132 6.31 -0.24 -5.83
N LYS A 133 6.64 -1.20 -6.69
CA LYS A 133 6.05 -1.41 -8.01
C LYS A 133 5.90 -2.90 -8.24
N PHE A 134 4.67 -3.43 -8.20
CA PHE A 134 4.44 -4.88 -8.22
C PHE A 134 4.93 -5.56 -9.50
N SER A 135 5.06 -4.80 -10.59
CA SER A 135 5.61 -5.23 -11.88
C SER A 135 7.13 -5.45 -11.84
N SER A 136 7.84 -4.84 -10.89
CA SER A 136 9.32 -4.88 -10.78
C SER A 136 9.84 -5.61 -9.54
N THR A 137 8.94 -6.04 -8.68
CA THR A 137 9.24 -6.72 -7.42
C THR A 137 9.37 -8.23 -7.60
N GLN A 138 10.20 -8.84 -6.77
CA GLN A 138 10.37 -10.29 -6.74
C GLN A 138 9.07 -10.97 -6.28
N ARG A 139 8.67 -12.04 -6.99
CA ARG A 139 7.46 -12.82 -6.74
C ARG A 139 7.80 -14.22 -6.26
N PHE A 140 6.98 -14.77 -5.38
CA PHE A 140 7.12 -16.12 -4.84
C PHE A 140 5.75 -16.80 -4.80
N ASN A 141 5.65 -18.06 -5.22
CA ASN A 141 4.39 -18.81 -5.17
C ASN A 141 3.98 -19.18 -3.73
N ARG A 142 4.94 -19.19 -2.80
CA ARG A 142 4.75 -19.60 -1.42
C ARG A 142 5.58 -18.71 -0.51
N VAL A 143 5.06 -18.41 0.68
CA VAL A 143 5.83 -17.67 1.69
C VAL A 143 6.98 -18.53 2.21
N GLU A 144 6.85 -19.86 2.14
CA GLU A 144 7.86 -20.84 2.56
C GLU A 144 9.04 -20.94 1.59
N ASP A 145 8.86 -20.55 0.32
CA ASP A 145 9.95 -20.48 -0.66
C ASP A 145 10.91 -19.32 -0.36
N ILE A 146 10.52 -18.45 0.58
CA ILE A 146 11.24 -17.29 1.04
C ILE A 146 12.18 -17.71 2.19
N LYS A 147 13.16 -18.57 1.89
CA LYS A 147 14.08 -19.20 2.87
C LYS A 147 14.90 -18.21 3.71
N ASP A 148 15.11 -16.99 3.20
CA ASP A 148 15.89 -15.97 3.90
C ASP A 148 15.08 -15.18 4.96
N PHE A 149 13.75 -15.38 5.05
CA PHE A 149 12.85 -14.49 5.80
C PHE A 149 11.91 -15.19 6.79
N GLU A 150 12.38 -16.29 7.40
CA GLU A 150 11.65 -17.21 8.31
C GLU A 150 10.90 -16.57 9.50
N SER A 151 11.00 -15.25 9.73
CA SER A 151 10.13 -14.51 10.66
C SER A 151 9.35 -13.41 9.93
N PHE A 152 8.02 -13.60 9.88
CA PHE A 152 7.06 -12.60 9.47
C PHE A 152 6.11 -12.31 10.61
N GLU A 153 5.87 -11.04 10.87
CA GLU A 153 4.80 -10.62 11.77
C GLU A 153 3.61 -10.15 10.94
N PRO A 154 2.37 -10.59 11.27
CA PRO A 154 1.17 -9.98 10.72
C PRO A 154 1.19 -8.49 11.05
N PHE A 155 0.83 -7.67 10.06
CA PHE A 155 0.76 -6.23 10.22
C PHE A 155 -0.68 -5.77 9.98
N PRO A 156 -1.54 -5.82 11.02
CA PRO A 156 -2.96 -5.58 10.85
C PRO A 156 -3.32 -4.09 10.84
N LEU A 157 -4.36 -3.73 10.06
CA LEU A 157 -5.08 -2.45 10.15
C LEU A 157 -5.87 -2.30 11.47
N LEU A 158 -6.19 -3.40 12.14
CA LEU A 158 -7.04 -3.41 13.34
C LEU A 158 -6.27 -3.93 14.55
N PRO A 159 -6.48 -3.38 15.76
CA PRO A 159 -6.06 -4.07 16.96
C PRO A 159 -6.70 -5.46 16.95
N VAL A 160 -5.88 -6.50 17.11
CA VAL A 160 -6.40 -7.84 17.39
C VAL A 160 -7.30 -7.66 18.61
N PRO A 161 -8.60 -8.04 18.57
CA PRO A 161 -9.44 -7.95 19.75
C PRO A 161 -8.70 -8.66 20.87
N ASN A 162 -8.41 -7.95 21.95
CA ASN A 162 -7.88 -8.56 23.16
C ASN A 162 -8.84 -9.71 23.48
N LYS A 163 -8.36 -10.95 23.32
CA LYS A 163 -9.00 -12.08 23.99
C LYS A 163 -8.79 -11.79 25.46
N GLN A 164 -9.79 -11.16 26.09
CA GLN A 164 -9.88 -11.12 27.53
C GLN A 164 -9.91 -12.59 27.98
N THR A 165 -8.80 -13.00 28.59
CA THR A 165 -8.64 -14.24 29.36
C THR A 165 -9.63 -14.30 30.50
#